data_AF-A0A9E4M3C6-F1
#
_entry.id   AF-A0A9E4M3C6-F1
#
_cell.length_a   1.000
_cell.length_b   1.000
_cell.length_c   1.000
_cell.angle_alpha   90.00
_cell.angle_beta   90.00
_cell.angle_gamma   90.00
#
_symmetry.space_group_name_H-M   'P 1'
#
loop_
_entity.id
_entity.type
_entity.pdbx_description
1 polymer ?
#
loop_
_entity_poly.entity_id
_entity_poly.type
_entity_poly.pdbx_seq_one_letter_code
_entity_poly.pdbx_strand_id
1 'polypeptide(L)'
;MLWVFVALAAVVVVAVAWYTVGTVSARLANTEAVATYDLSAATEFVRRGLPAEIRRRAGTERVALLLAWNLDHLRRRGVAAFGQGDTMAAGAARTPRRSEPDEALDSLLRRAAAEGIEIDALDAVVILELNAQYLASIGAVGEQVGGE
;
A
#
# COMPACT_ATOMS: atom_id res chain seq x y z
N MET A 1 25.40 44.85 -28.39
CA MET A 1 25.24 44.68 -26.93
C MET A 1 23.87 44.15 -26.55
N LEU A 2 22.75 44.76 -26.98
CA LEU A 2 21.39 44.25 -26.75
C LEU A 2 21.22 42.75 -27.11
N TRP A 3 21.70 42.34 -28.28
CA TRP A 3 21.59 40.96 -28.77
C TRP A 3 22.25 39.91 -27.86
N VAL A 4 23.32 40.28 -27.15
CA VAL A 4 24.00 39.39 -26.19
C VAL A 4 23.13 39.17 -24.96
N PHE A 5 22.48 40.23 -24.46
CA PHE A 5 21.53 40.12 -23.36
C PHE A 5 20.28 39.32 -23.75
N VAL A 6 19.77 39.49 -24.97
CA VAL A 6 18.64 38.71 -25.49
C VAL A 6 19.00 37.22 -25.61
N ALA A 7 20.17 36.91 -26.16
CA ALA A 7 20.65 35.53 -26.26
C ALA A 7 20.85 34.90 -24.87
N LEU A 8 21.45 35.64 -23.93
CA LEU A 8 21.64 35.18 -22.56
C LEU A 8 20.30 34.93 -21.85
N ALA A 9 19.35 35.84 -21.97
CA ALA A 9 18.02 35.69 -21.37
C ALA A 9 17.28 34.48 -21.98
N ALA A 10 17.36 34.28 -23.30
CA ALA A 10 16.75 33.13 -23.95
C ALA A 10 17.33 31.80 -23.43
N VAL A 11 18.66 31.72 -23.28
CA VAL A 11 19.33 30.53 -22.73
C VAL A 11 18.88 30.25 -21.29
N VAL A 12 18.80 31.28 -20.45
CA VAL A 12 18.35 31.14 -19.05
C VAL A 12 16.90 30.66 -18.99
N VAL A 13 16.01 31.21 -19.82
CA VAL A 13 14.59 30.79 -19.86
C VAL A 13 14.47 29.33 -20.28
N VAL A 14 15.21 28.91 -21.31
CA VAL A 14 15.20 27.50 -21.78
C VAL A 14 15.75 26.57 -20.70
N ALA A 15 16.83 26.95 -20.01
CA ALA A 15 17.41 26.15 -18.94
C ALA A 15 16.44 25.96 -17.76
N VAL A 16 15.76 27.03 -17.33
CA VAL A 16 14.75 26.96 -16.26
C VAL A 16 13.54 26.13 -16.69
N ALA A 17 13.09 26.26 -17.94
CA ALA A 17 12.01 25.45 -18.47
C ALA A 17 12.37 23.96 -18.47
N TRP A 18 13.54 23.60 -18.98
CA TRP A 18 14.03 22.22 -18.96
C TRP A 18 14.20 21.66 -17.56
N TYR A 19 14.73 22.46 -16.63
CA TYR A 19 14.85 22.05 -15.24
C TYR A 19 13.47 21.78 -14.61
N THR A 20 12.50 22.64 -14.89
CA THR A 20 11.13 22.48 -14.38
C THR A 20 10.45 21.25 -14.99
N VAL A 21 10.56 21.06 -16.30
CA VAL A 21 10.01 19.88 -16.98
C VAL A 21 10.70 18.62 -16.48
N GLY A 22 12.03 18.61 -16.37
CA GLY A 22 12.78 17.46 -15.88
C GLY A 22 12.43 17.10 -14.43
N THR A 23 12.29 18.10 -13.55
CA THR A 23 11.91 17.86 -12.15
C THR A 23 10.47 17.42 -12.00
N VAL A 24 9.54 17.98 -12.78
CA VAL A 24 8.13 17.57 -12.78
C VAL A 24 7.97 16.19 -13.39
N SER A 25 8.59 15.90 -14.53
CA SER A 25 8.58 14.58 -15.15
C SER A 25 9.26 13.53 -14.27
N ALA A 26 10.37 13.86 -13.60
CA ALA A 26 10.98 12.97 -12.61
C ALA A 26 10.08 12.75 -11.40
N ARG A 27 9.36 13.79 -10.94
CA ARG A 27 8.35 13.64 -9.87
C ARG A 27 7.19 12.77 -10.30
N LEU A 28 6.69 12.87 -11.53
CA LEU A 28 5.63 12.00 -12.03
C LEU A 28 6.12 10.57 -12.26
N ALA A 29 7.36 10.40 -12.75
CA ALA A 29 7.98 9.08 -12.89
C ALA A 29 8.22 8.40 -11.53
N ASN A 30 8.58 9.16 -10.50
CA ASN A 30 8.71 8.69 -9.12
C ASN A 30 7.41 8.76 -8.32
N THR A 31 6.31 9.27 -8.89
CA THR A 31 4.98 9.06 -8.33
C THR A 31 4.57 7.68 -8.81
N GLU A 32 5.17 6.67 -8.17
CA GLU A 32 4.82 5.27 -8.29
C GLU A 32 3.30 5.19 -8.33
N ALA A 33 2.75 4.65 -9.43
CA ALA A 33 1.31 4.61 -9.65
C ALA A 33 0.67 4.07 -8.38
N VAL A 34 -0.09 4.90 -7.67
CA VAL A 34 -0.67 4.53 -6.37
C VAL A 34 -1.43 3.22 -6.58
N ALA A 35 -0.87 2.13 -6.07
CA ALA A 35 -1.42 0.81 -6.30
C ALA A 35 -2.80 0.78 -5.67
N THR A 36 -3.83 0.75 -6.51
CA THR A 36 -5.21 0.77 -6.04
C THR A 36 -5.57 -0.62 -5.56
N TYR A 37 -5.82 -0.75 -4.26
CA TYR A 37 -6.25 -2.01 -3.69
C TYR A 37 -7.76 -2.20 -3.89
N ASP A 38 -8.13 -3.18 -4.71
CA ASP A 38 -9.52 -3.65 -4.84
C ASP A 38 -9.76 -4.84 -3.89
N LEU A 39 -10.61 -4.62 -2.87
CA LEU A 39 -10.96 -5.63 -1.86
C LEU A 39 -11.67 -6.86 -2.47
N SER A 40 -12.49 -6.67 -3.51
CA SER A 40 -13.19 -7.77 -4.18
C SER A 40 -12.19 -8.65 -4.93
N ALA A 41 -11.32 -8.04 -5.72
CA ALA A 41 -10.27 -8.75 -6.45
C ALA A 41 -9.29 -9.45 -5.51
N ALA A 42 -8.91 -8.81 -4.41
CA ALA A 42 -8.06 -9.41 -3.38
C ALA A 42 -8.72 -10.62 -2.72
N THR A 43 -10.01 -10.51 -2.37
CA THR A 43 -10.78 -11.62 -1.78
C THR A 43 -10.80 -12.82 -2.71
N GLU A 44 -11.04 -12.62 -4.01
CA GLU A 44 -11.04 -13.70 -5.00
C GLU A 44 -9.64 -14.28 -5.22
N PHE A 45 -8.59 -13.46 -5.19
CA PHE A 45 -7.20 -13.92 -5.26
C PHE A 45 -6.85 -14.83 -4.08
N VAL A 46 -7.10 -14.36 -2.86
CA VAL A 46 -6.84 -15.12 -1.63
C VAL A 46 -7.66 -16.41 -1.63
N ARG A 47 -8.96 -16.34 -1.94
CA ARG A 47 -9.83 -17.51 -1.99
C ARG A 47 -9.33 -18.55 -2.99
N ARG A 48 -8.76 -18.14 -4.12
CA ARG A 48 -8.16 -19.06 -5.11
C ARG A 48 -6.86 -19.69 -4.62
N GLY A 49 -6.07 -18.96 -3.82
CA GLY A 49 -4.82 -19.44 -3.22
C GLY A 49 -4.98 -20.33 -1.98
N LEU A 50 -6.12 -20.27 -1.28
CA LEU A 50 -6.32 -21.03 -0.04
C LEU A 50 -6.33 -22.55 -0.25
N PRO A 51 -5.68 -23.35 0.61
CA PRO A 51 -5.86 -24.81 0.64
C PRO A 51 -7.34 -25.21 0.72
N ALA A 52 -7.70 -26.36 0.13
CA ALA A 52 -9.10 -26.79 0.01
C ALA A 52 -9.79 -26.94 1.37
N GLU A 53 -9.02 -27.35 2.38
CA GLU A 53 -9.46 -27.55 3.76
C GLU A 53 -9.84 -26.21 4.44
N ILE A 54 -9.07 -25.15 4.17
CA ILE A 54 -9.28 -23.81 4.73
C ILE A 54 -10.39 -23.10 3.96
N ARG A 55 -10.39 -23.22 2.63
CA ARG A 55 -11.35 -22.57 1.73
C ARG A 55 -12.81 -22.96 2.02
N ARG A 56 -13.07 -24.18 2.52
CA ARG A 56 -14.43 -24.59 2.95
C ARG A 56 -14.86 -23.97 4.28
N ARG A 57 -13.92 -23.64 5.17
CA ARG A 57 -14.19 -23.04 6.49
C ARG A 57 -14.21 -21.51 6.45
N ALA A 58 -13.27 -20.92 5.74
CA ALA A 58 -13.14 -19.47 5.57
C ALA A 58 -14.14 -19.00 4.51
N GLY A 59 -15.39 -18.75 4.92
CA GLY A 59 -16.40 -18.18 4.03
C GLY A 59 -15.94 -16.85 3.40
N THR A 60 -16.42 -16.55 2.20
CA THR A 60 -15.99 -15.37 1.40
C THR A 60 -16.11 -14.05 2.17
N GLU A 61 -17.20 -13.85 2.90
CA GLU A 61 -17.44 -12.65 3.71
C GLU A 61 -16.40 -12.53 4.84
N ARG A 62 -16.04 -13.65 5.46
CA ARG A 62 -15.04 -13.67 6.54
C ARG A 62 -13.64 -13.36 6.01
N VAL A 63 -13.29 -13.85 4.82
CA VAL A 63 -12.04 -13.48 4.14
C VAL A 63 -12.03 -11.98 3.86
N ALA A 64 -13.06 -11.43 3.21
CA ALA A 64 -13.15 -10.00 2.91
C ALA A 64 -13.05 -9.13 4.18
N LEU A 65 -13.70 -9.54 5.28
CA LEU A 65 -13.62 -8.86 6.57
C LEU A 65 -12.19 -8.83 7.12
N LEU A 66 -11.47 -9.96 7.04
CA LEU A 66 -10.10 -10.05 7.52
C LEU A 66 -9.14 -9.17 6.71
N LEU A 67 -9.31 -9.15 5.38
CA LEU A 67 -8.54 -8.27 4.50
C LEU A 67 -8.83 -6.79 4.82
N ALA A 68 -10.09 -6.43 5.06
CA ALA A 68 -10.48 -5.07 5.43
C ALA A 68 -9.86 -4.63 6.77
N TRP A 69 -9.83 -5.51 7.77
CA TRP A 69 -9.15 -5.23 9.05
C TRP A 69 -7.64 -5.07 8.89
N ASN A 70 -7.02 -5.84 8.02
CA ASN A 70 -5.60 -5.69 7.72
C ASN A 70 -5.31 -4.35 7.04
N LEU A 71 -6.14 -3.92 6.08
CA LEU A 71 -6.02 -2.58 5.47
C LEU A 71 -6.18 -1.46 6.51
N ASP A 72 -7.13 -1.62 7.44
CA ASP A 72 -7.32 -0.67 8.54
C ASP A 72 -6.11 -0.65 9.50
N HIS A 73 -5.44 -1.78 9.70
CA HIS A 73 -4.15 -1.83 10.42
C HIS A 73 -3.06 -1.04 9.68
N LEU A 74 -2.89 -1.28 8.38
CA LEU A 74 -1.89 -0.58 7.56
C LEU A 74 -2.17 0.92 7.50
N ARG A 75 -3.45 1.31 7.44
CA ARG A 75 -3.90 2.70 7.48
C ARG A 75 -3.49 3.40 8.78
N ARG A 76 -3.68 2.75 9.92
CA ARG A 76 -3.25 3.28 11.23
C ARG A 76 -1.74 3.52 11.32
N ARG A 77 -0.93 2.78 10.56
CA ARG A 77 0.53 2.98 10.50
C ARG A 77 0.99 3.96 9.43
N GLY A 78 0.05 4.51 8.64
CA GLY A 78 0.37 5.44 7.55
C GLY A 78 0.95 4.75 6.32
N VAL A 79 0.83 3.42 6.22
CA VAL A 79 1.34 2.62 5.09
C VAL A 79 0.28 2.50 3.98
N ALA A 80 -1.00 2.62 4.34
CA ALA A 80 -2.11 2.63 3.39
C ALA A 80 -3.02 3.85 3.63
N ALA A 81 -3.77 4.26 2.61
CA ALA A 81 -4.79 5.29 2.70
C ALA A 81 -5.99 4.87 1.84
N PHE A 82 -7.21 5.21 2.27
CA PHE A 82 -8.41 4.92 1.45
C PHE A 82 -8.60 5.88 0.26
N GLY A 83 -7.75 6.89 0.13
CA GLY A 83 -7.78 7.85 -0.95
C GLY A 83 -7.15 9.18 -0.56
N GLN A 84 -7.28 10.16 -1.47
CA GLN A 84 -6.85 11.53 -1.22
C GLN A 84 -7.75 12.16 -0.14
N GLY A 85 -7.15 12.65 0.95
CA GLY A 85 -7.87 13.28 2.07
C GLY A 85 -8.07 12.40 3.31
N ASP A 86 -7.50 11.20 3.35
CA ASP A 86 -7.48 10.38 4.56
C ASP A 86 -6.57 11.00 5.64
N THR A 87 -7.16 11.81 6.53
CA THR A 87 -6.41 12.55 7.56
C THR A 87 -5.74 11.65 8.59
N MET A 88 -6.31 10.46 8.83
CA MET A 88 -5.74 9.46 9.72
C MET A 88 -4.45 8.89 9.12
N ALA A 89 -4.52 8.45 7.87
CA ALA A 89 -3.35 7.98 7.14
C ALA A 89 -2.31 9.10 6.97
N ALA A 90 -2.74 10.33 6.63
CA ALA A 90 -1.86 11.47 6.47
C ALA A 90 -1.15 11.88 7.78
N GLY A 91 -1.82 11.72 8.93
CA GLY A 91 -1.21 11.91 10.24
C GLY A 91 -0.14 10.87 10.54
N ALA A 92 -0.46 9.59 10.31
CA ALA A 92 0.46 8.48 10.54
C ALA A 92 1.64 8.44 9.54
N ALA A 93 1.43 8.87 8.30
CA ALA A 93 2.44 8.92 7.24
C ALA A 93 3.56 9.94 7.51
N ARG A 94 3.39 10.84 8.50
CA ARG A 94 4.47 11.74 8.96
C ARG A 94 5.59 10.99 9.68
N THR A 95 5.27 9.85 10.28
CA THR A 95 6.20 8.94 10.96
C THR A 95 5.77 7.51 10.64
N PRO A 96 5.98 7.06 9.39
CA PRO A 96 5.50 5.76 8.96
C PRO A 96 6.23 4.70 9.77
N ARG A 97 5.47 3.82 10.42
CA ARG A 97 6.03 2.71 11.19
C ARG A 97 5.92 1.44 10.36
N ARG A 98 7.05 0.75 10.19
CA ARG A 98 7.05 -0.57 9.55
C ARG A 98 6.05 -1.47 10.27
N SER A 99 5.19 -2.12 9.49
CA SER A 99 4.30 -3.16 10.01
C SER A 99 5.05 -4.49 9.91
N GLU A 100 5.35 -5.11 11.04
CA GLU A 100 5.84 -6.48 11.05
C GLU A 100 4.68 -7.45 10.84
N PRO A 101 4.88 -8.59 10.16
CA PRO A 101 3.84 -9.58 9.90
C PRO A 101 3.16 -10.06 11.18
N ASP A 102 3.96 -10.30 12.22
CA ASP A 102 3.48 -10.80 13.51
C ASP A 102 2.56 -9.79 14.20
N GLU A 103 2.88 -8.50 14.12
CA GLU A 103 2.08 -7.43 14.72
C GLU A 103 0.72 -7.26 14.02
N ALA A 104 0.68 -7.50 12.70
CA ALA A 104 -0.56 -7.50 11.92
C ALA A 104 -1.46 -8.67 12.36
N LEU A 105 -0.90 -9.88 12.46
CA LEU A 105 -1.61 -11.07 12.96
C LEU A 105 -2.17 -10.84 14.36
N ASP A 106 -1.34 -10.35 15.27
CA ASP A 106 -1.72 -10.04 16.65
C ASP A 106 -2.89 -9.07 16.73
N SER A 107 -2.88 -8.04 15.89
CA SER A 107 -3.97 -7.07 15.83
C SER A 107 -5.28 -7.67 15.32
N LEU A 108 -5.20 -8.60 14.37
CA LEU A 108 -6.35 -9.31 13.82
C LEU A 108 -6.95 -10.26 14.84
N LEU A 109 -6.12 -11.04 15.54
CA LEU A 109 -6.58 -11.96 16.59
C LEU A 109 -7.21 -11.21 17.76
N ARG A 110 -6.61 -10.10 18.20
CA ARG A 110 -7.21 -9.23 19.23
C ARG A 110 -8.57 -8.68 18.80
N ARG A 111 -8.70 -8.28 17.54
CA ARG A 111 -9.97 -7.75 17.01
C ARG A 111 -11.03 -8.85 16.87
N ALA A 112 -10.65 -10.01 16.37
CA ALA A 112 -11.52 -11.18 16.28
C ALA A 112 -12.09 -11.59 17.65
N ALA A 113 -11.22 -11.61 18.67
CA ALA A 113 -11.63 -11.88 20.05
C ALA A 113 -12.61 -10.81 20.59
N ALA A 114 -12.38 -9.54 20.27
CA ALA A 114 -13.27 -8.44 20.69
C ALA A 114 -14.66 -8.49 20.02
N GLU A 115 -14.72 -8.94 18.75
CA GLU A 115 -15.96 -9.07 17.98
C GLU A 115 -16.63 -10.46 18.16
N GLY A 116 -16.05 -11.35 18.97
CA GLY A 116 -16.59 -12.68 19.24
C GLY A 116 -16.51 -13.64 18.05
N ILE A 117 -15.60 -13.39 17.10
CA ILE A 117 -15.42 -14.23 15.91
C ILE A 117 -14.30 -15.23 16.18
N GLU A 118 -14.62 -16.52 16.11
CA GLU A 118 -13.60 -17.57 16.12
C GLU A 118 -12.84 -17.60 14.79
N ILE A 119 -11.53 -17.37 14.88
CA ILE A 119 -10.59 -17.42 13.77
C ILE A 119 -9.39 -18.26 14.21
N ASP A 120 -9.06 -19.27 13.43
CA ASP A 120 -7.85 -20.06 13.64
C ASP A 120 -6.62 -19.21 13.28
N ALA A 121 -5.61 -19.20 14.14
CA ALA A 121 -4.40 -18.42 13.92
C ALA A 121 -3.65 -18.84 12.65
N LEU A 122 -3.65 -20.14 12.32
CA LEU A 122 -3.04 -20.65 11.09
C LEU A 122 -3.79 -20.15 9.86
N ASP A 123 -5.12 -20.18 9.88
CA ASP A 123 -5.95 -19.66 8.79
C ASP A 123 -5.70 -18.15 8.57
N ALA A 124 -5.58 -17.38 9.65
CA ALA A 124 -5.29 -15.95 9.59
C ALA A 124 -3.90 -15.65 9.00
N VAL A 125 -2.88 -16.42 9.39
CA VAL A 125 -1.52 -16.31 8.83
C VAL A 125 -1.53 -16.57 7.32
N VAL A 126 -2.18 -17.66 6.88
CA VAL A 126 -2.23 -18.00 5.45
C VAL A 126 -2.97 -16.91 4.65
N ILE A 127 -4.06 -16.37 5.19
CA ILE A 127 -4.79 -15.26 4.55
C ILE A 127 -3.92 -13.99 4.46
N LEU A 128 -3.19 -13.65 5.52
CA LEU A 128 -2.27 -12.51 5.53
C LEU A 128 -1.13 -12.67 4.51
N GLU A 129 -0.57 -13.87 4.42
CA GLU A 129 0.51 -14.17 3.47
C GLU A 129 0.01 -14.07 2.02
N LEU A 130 -1.16 -14.64 1.70
CA LEU A 130 -1.78 -14.50 0.39
C LEU A 130 -2.14 -13.04 0.07
N ASN A 131 -2.55 -12.26 1.08
CA ASN A 131 -2.79 -10.83 0.90
C ASN A 131 -1.48 -10.06 0.64
N ALA A 132 -0.38 -10.42 1.29
CA ALA A 132 0.94 -9.84 1.00
C ALA A 132 1.40 -10.16 -0.43
N GLN A 133 1.15 -11.39 -0.91
CA GLN A 133 1.41 -11.77 -2.30
C GLN A 133 0.54 -10.97 -3.29
N TYR A 134 -0.73 -10.75 -2.96
CA TYR A 134 -1.61 -9.90 -3.78
C TYR A 134 -1.08 -8.47 -3.84
N LEU A 135 -0.71 -7.87 -2.70
CA LEU A 135 -0.11 -6.54 -2.62
C LEU A 135 1.17 -6.45 -3.47
N ALA A 136 2.03 -7.47 -3.42
CA ALA A 136 3.22 -7.54 -4.27
C ALA A 136 2.86 -7.64 -5.76
N SER A 137 1.83 -8.42 -6.12
CA SER A 137 1.40 -8.60 -7.51
C SER A 137 0.88 -7.32 -8.17
N ILE A 138 0.30 -6.41 -7.38
CA ILE A 138 -0.17 -5.10 -7.84
C ILE A 138 0.89 -3.99 -7.70
N GLY A 139 2.12 -4.35 -7.30
CA GLY A 139 3.20 -3.38 -7.10
C GLY A 139 2.99 -2.45 -5.90
N ALA A 140 2.13 -2.81 -4.95
CA ALA A 140 1.89 -2.01 -3.73
C ALA A 140 3.02 -2.15 -2.69
N VAL A 141 3.94 -3.08 -2.90
CA VAL A 141 5.12 -3.30 -2.06
C VAL A 141 6.35 -3.06 -2.93
N GLY A 142 7.11 -2.01 -2.63
CA GLY A 142 8.40 -1.76 -3.28
C GLY A 142 9.43 -2.83 -2.94
N GLU A 143 10.51 -2.92 -3.74
CA GLU A 143 11.65 -3.80 -3.44
C GLU A 143 12.09 -3.60 -1.98
N GLN A 144 12.31 -4.69 -1.25
CA GLN A 144 12.84 -4.60 0.10
C GLN A 144 14.18 -3.87 0.01
N VAL A 145 14.24 -2.65 0.52
CA VAL A 145 15.52 -1.98 0.77
C VAL A 145 16.23 -2.85 1.81
N GLY A 146 17.13 -3.70 1.34
CA GLY A 146 18.02 -4.49 2.17
C GLY A 146 18.76 -3.53 3.08
N GLY A 147 18.52 -3.68 4.38
CA GLY A 147 19.32 -2.99 5.37
C GLY A 147 20.74 -3.54 5.33
N GLU A 148 21.70 -2.66 5.07
CA GLU A 148 23.06 -2.81 5.57
C GLU A 148 23.14 -2.26 7.00
#